data_AF-A0A926XAG0-F1
#
_entry.id   AF-A0A926XAG0-F1
#
_cell.length_a   1.000
_cell.length_b   1.000
_cell.length_c   1.000
_cell.angle_alpha   90.00
_cell.angle_beta   90.00
_cell.angle_gamma   90.00
#
_symmetry.space_group_name_H-M   'P 1'
#
loop_
_entity.id
_entity.type
_entity.pdbx_description
1 polymer ?
#
loop_
_entity_poly.entity_id
_entity_poly.type
_entity_poly.pdbx_seq_one_letter_code
_entity_poly.pdbx_strand_id
1 'polypeptide(L)' 'MIRTLVKSAFQTGCLSVASEGLIRQVLVMKGYQSADLEALDTLHQALNAGKIQREARQSVALISPRIQALKPFFDNYKAS' A
#
# COMPACT_ATOMS: atom_id res chain seq x y z
N MET A 1 -7.85 -14.12 -4.13
CA MET A 1 -6.53 -13.62 -4.59
C MET A 1 -5.98 -12.55 -3.65
N ILE A 2 -6.75 -11.51 -3.31
CA ILE A 2 -6.35 -10.47 -2.34
C ILE A 2 -5.89 -11.06 -1.01
N ARG A 3 -6.65 -12.01 -0.44
CA ARG A 3 -6.28 -12.66 0.84
C ARG A 3 -4.89 -13.31 0.82
N THR A 4 -4.45 -13.85 -0.33
CA THR A 4 -3.11 -14.44 -0.47
C THR A 4 -2.02 -13.38 -0.45
N LEU A 5 -2.24 -12.24 -1.12
CA LEU A 5 -1.31 -11.10 -1.12
C LEU A 5 -1.20 -10.47 0.27
N VAL A 6 -2.35 -10.28 0.94
CA VAL A 6 -2.42 -9.80 2.33
C VAL A 6 -1.65 -10.75 3.25
N LYS A 7 -1.94 -12.06 3.17
CA LYS A 7 -1.25 -13.07 3.98
C LYS A 7 0.25 -13.07 3.75
N SER A 8 0.69 -12.97 2.49
CA SER A 8 2.12 -12.88 2.16
C SER A 8 2.75 -11.64 2.80
N ALA A 9 2.11 -10.47 2.74
CA ALA A 9 2.61 -9.25 3.38
C ALA A 9 2.73 -9.37 4.91
N PHE A 10 1.82 -10.10 5.55
CA PHE A 10 1.91 -10.41 6.98
C PHE A 10 3.04 -11.40 7.31
N GLN A 11 3.31 -12.36 6.43
CA GLN A 11 4.38 -13.35 6.60
C GLN A 11 5.76 -12.74 6.41
N THR A 12 5.91 -11.87 5.41
CA THR A 12 7.19 -11.21 5.10
C THR A 12 7.41 -9.95 5.94
N GLY A 13 6.35 -9.39 6.53
CA GLY A 13 6.38 -8.07 7.15
C GLY A 13 6.51 -6.92 6.14
N CYS A 14 6.44 -7.21 4.84
CA CYS A 14 6.64 -6.25 3.78
C CYS A 14 5.61 -6.41 2.66
N LEU A 15 4.97 -5.30 2.29
CA LEU A 15 4.12 -5.23 1.11
C LEU A 15 4.97 -4.82 -0.11
N SER A 16 5.12 -5.74 -1.05
CA SER A 16 5.91 -5.51 -2.26
C SER A 16 5.22 -4.60 -3.27
N VAL A 17 6.00 -3.92 -4.12
CA VAL A 17 5.45 -3.05 -5.18
C VAL A 17 4.51 -3.82 -6.11
N ALA A 18 4.87 -5.05 -6.46
CA ALA A 18 4.04 -5.92 -7.29
C ALA A 18 2.71 -6.27 -6.60
N SER A 19 2.74 -6.58 -5.30
CA SER A 19 1.53 -6.92 -4.53
C SER A 19 0.60 -5.72 -4.39
N GLU A 20 1.15 -4.52 -4.17
CA GLU A 20 0.36 -3.29 -4.15
C GLU A 20 -0.29 -3.00 -5.51
N GLY A 21 0.46 -3.18 -6.61
CA GLY A 21 -0.07 -3.02 -7.98
C GLY A 21 -1.24 -3.95 -8.26
N LEU A 22 -1.14 -5.22 -7.86
CA LEU A 22 -2.21 -6.20 -8.01
C LEU A 22 -3.45 -5.84 -7.17
N ILE A 23 -3.26 -5.42 -5.91
CA ILE A 23 -4.37 -4.97 -5.06
C ILE A 23 -5.10 -3.78 -5.69
N ARG A 24 -4.36 -2.79 -6.20
CA ARG A 24 -4.96 -1.63 -6.88
C ARG A 24 -5.72 -2.04 -8.13
N GLN A 25 -5.17 -2.95 -8.93
CA GLN A 25 -5.84 -3.43 -10.14
C GLN A 25 -7.16 -4.14 -9.80
N VAL A 26 -7.18 -4.99 -8.78
CA VAL A 26 -8.41 -5.68 -8.35
C VAL A 26 -9.45 -4.68 -7.82
N LEU A 27 -9.02 -3.65 -7.09
CA LEU A 27 -9.89 -2.55 -6.64
C LEU A 27 -10.53 -1.80 -7.80
N VAL A 28 -9.74 -1.43 -8.81
CA VAL A 28 -10.22 -0.74 -10.03
C VAL A 28 -11.19 -1.61 -10.81
N MET A 29 -10.89 -2.90 -10.95
CA MET A 29 -11.73 -3.86 -11.66
C MET A 29 -12.99 -4.27 -10.87
N LYS A 30 -13.14 -3.82 -9.61
CA LYS A 30 -14.22 -4.20 -8.69
C LYS A 30 -14.40 -5.73 -8.56
N GLY A 31 -13.33 -6.49 -8.76
CA GLY A 31 -13.34 -7.96 -8.74
C GLY A 31 -13.18 -8.55 -7.35
N TYR A 32 -13.53 -7.81 -6.29
CA TYR A 32 -13.33 -8.19 -4.89
C TYR A 32 -14.66 -8.59 -4.23
N GLN A 33 -14.58 -9.50 -3.26
CA GLN A 33 -15.72 -9.87 -2.42
C GLN A 33 -15.72 -9.07 -1.11
N SER A 34 -16.83 -9.08 -0.37
CA SER A 34 -16.94 -8.43 0.94
C SER A 34 -15.85 -8.91 1.92
N ALA A 35 -15.52 -10.20 1.89
CA ALA A 35 -14.45 -10.78 2.71
C ALA A 35 -13.03 -10.30 2.31
N ASP A 36 -12.84 -9.84 1.07
CA ASP A 36 -11.58 -9.21 0.66
C ASP A 36 -11.45 -7.79 1.22
N LEU A 37 -12.57 -7.08 1.43
CA LEU A 37 -12.56 -5.74 2.04
C LEU A 37 -12.04 -5.79 3.48
N GLU A 38 -12.47 -6.76 4.28
CA GLU A 38 -11.95 -6.96 5.64
C GLU A 38 -10.45 -7.24 5.66
N ALA A 39 -9.97 -8.04 4.68
CA ALA A 39 -8.55 -8.35 4.55
C ALA A 39 -7.74 -7.10 4.14
N LEU A 40 -8.28 -6.25 3.26
CA LEU A 40 -7.67 -4.98 2.88
C LEU A 40 -7.65 -3.98 4.04
N ASP A 41 -8.72 -3.92 4.83
CA ASP A 41 -8.78 -3.05 5.99
C ASP A 41 -7.74 -3.46 7.04
N THR A 42 -7.64 -4.77 7.30
CA THR A 42 -6.62 -5.33 8.22
C THR A 42 -5.20 -5.03 7.72
N LEU A 43 -4.95 -5.16 6.42
CA LEU A 43 -3.68 -4.80 5.81
C LEU A 43 -3.39 -3.30 5.97
N HIS A 44 -4.38 -2.44 5.75
CA HIS A 44 -4.24 -0.99 5.89
C HIS A 44 -3.92 -0.58 7.34
N GLN A 45 -4.59 -1.17 8.32
CA GLN A 45 -4.28 -0.97 9.74
C GLN A 45 -2.85 -1.41 10.08
N ALA A 46 -2.40 -2.56 9.58
CA ALA A 46 -1.05 -3.05 9.82
C ALA A 46 0.04 -2.16 9.19
N LEU A 47 -0.23 -1.58 8.02
CA LEU A 47 0.65 -0.58 7.39
C LEU A 47 0.72 0.71 8.22
N ASN A 48 -0.42 1.18 8.74
CA ASN A 48 -0.49 2.40 9.56
C ASN A 48 0.16 2.21 10.93
N ALA A 49 0.01 1.03 11.54
CA ALA A 49 0.68 0.65 12.76
C ALA A 49 2.18 0.38 12.59
N GLY A 50 2.70 0.41 11.35
CA GLY A 50 4.10 0.12 11.04
C GLY A 50 4.49 -1.35 11.20
N LYS A 51 3.52 -2.27 11.35
CA LYS A 51 3.74 -3.72 11.43
C LYS A 51 4.13 -4.31 10.08
N ILE A 52 3.69 -3.69 9.00
CA ILE A 52 4.07 -4.03 7.63
C ILE A 52 4.73 -2.79 7.01
N GLN A 53 5.91 -2.96 6.41
CA GLN A 53 6.56 -1.91 5.64
C GLN A 53 6.15 -1.98 4.17
N ARG A 54 6.01 -0.81 3.53
CA ARG A 54 5.85 -0.76 2.07
C ARG A 54 7.23 -0.71 1.44
N GLU A 55 7.50 -1.61 0.51
CA GLU A 55 8.75 -1.63 -0.26
C GLU A 55 8.97 -0.28 -0.97
N ALA A 56 7.91 0.30 -1.54
CA ALA A 56 7.95 1.61 -2.20
C ALA A 56 8.25 2.80 -1.27
N ARG A 57 8.09 2.66 0.06
CA ARG A 57 8.42 3.77 0.98
C ARG A 57 9.94 3.94 1.17
N GLN A 58 10.74 2.95 0.78
CA GLN A 58 12.20 3.03 0.87
C GLN A 58 12.85 3.72 -0.35
N SER A 59 12.09 4.05 -1.40
CA SER A 59 12.59 4.76 -2.59
C SER A 59 12.32 6.27 -2.60
N VAL A 60 12.12 6.90 -1.44
CA VAL A 60 12.21 8.37 -1.28
C VAL A 60 13.39 8.75 -0.39
N ALA A 61 14.48 7.98 -0.50
CA ALA A 61 15.79 8.35 0.03
C ALA A 61 16.84 8.55 -1.08
N LEU A 62 16.41 8.64 -2.34
CA LEU A 62 17.22 9.17 -3.44
C LEU A 62 16.70 10.56 -3.79
N ILE A 63 17.34 11.54 -3.16
CA ILE A 63 17.04 12.96 -3.21
C ILE A 63 17.32 13.46 -4.64
N SER A 64 16.27 13.53 -5.45
CA SER A 64 16.24 14.42 -6.62
C SER A 64 15.53 15.72 -6.21
N PRO A 65 16.16 16.91 -6.37
CA PRO A 65 15.59 18.19 -5.95
C PRO A 65 14.26 18.53 -6.65
N ARG A 66 13.91 17.81 -7.72
CA ARG A 66 12.66 18.00 -8.47
C ARG A 66 11.44 17.39 -7.78
N ILE A 67 11.60 16.37 -6.93
CA ILE A 67 10.49 15.71 -6.23
C ILE A 67 10.13 16.41 -4.91
N GLN A 68 11.07 17.16 -4.30
CA GLN A 68 10.79 17.98 -3.11
C GLN A 68 9.71 19.04 -3.36
N ALA A 69 9.62 19.57 -4.59
CA ALA A 69 8.60 20.53 -4.99
C ALA A 69 7.17 19.94 -5.10
N LEU A 70 7.04 18.60 -5.14
CA LEU A 70 5.76 17.90 -5.24
C LEU A 70 5.32 17.25 -3.93
N LYS A 71 6.12 17.39 -2.86
CA LYS A 71 5.76 16.98 -1.50
C LYS A 71 4.39 17.53 -1.03
N PRO A 72 4.03 18.82 -1.23
CA PRO A 72 2.72 19.33 -0.82
C PRO A 72 1.55 18.77 -1.65
N PHE A 73 1.80 18.15 -2.81
CA PHE A 73 0.76 17.49 -3.60
C PHE A 73 0.36 16.14 -3.00
N PHE A 74 1.32 15.41 -2.42
CA PHE A 74 1.07 14.11 -1.79
C PHE A 74 0.58 14.23 -0.34
N ASP A 75 1.02 15.25 0.40
CA ASP A 75 0.53 15.50 1.77
C ASP A 75 -0.98 15.88 1.79
N ASN A 76 -1.50 16.45 0.71
CA ASN A 76 -2.93 16.79 0.58
C ASN A 76 -3.86 15.56 0.46
N TYR A 77 -3.33 14.38 0.11
CA TYR A 77 -4.13 13.15 0.03
C TYR A 77 -4.37 12.49 1.41
N LYS A 78 -3.80 13.07 2.48
CA LYS A 78 -3.94 12.57 3.86
C LYS A 78 -4.84 13.44 4.75
N ALA A 79 -5.49 14.47 4.20
CA ALA A 79 -6.23 15.47 4.98
C ALA A 79 -7.67 15.73 4.52
N SER A 80 -8.35 14.74 3.92
CA SER A 80 -9.82 14.77 3.73
C SER A 80 -10.47 13.56 4.39
#